data_AF-A0A133XJ20-F1
#
_entry.id   AF-A0A133XJ20-F1
#
_cell.length_a   1.000
_cell.length_b   1.000
_cell.length_c   1.000
_cell.angle_alpha   90.00
_cell.angle_beta   90.00
_cell.angle_gamma   90.00
#
_symmetry.space_group_name_H-M   'P 1'
#
loop_
_entity.id
_entity.type
_entity.pdbx_description
1 polymer ?
#
loop_
_entity_poly.entity_id
_entity_poly.type
_entity_poly.pdbx_seq_one_letter_code
_entity_poly.pdbx_strand_id
1 'polypeptide(L)'
;MENYFPILMFVLVGVAVGVLPVAMGFLLAPSKPDPEKLSPYECGFEAFEDARMKFDVRYYLIAILFILFDLEIAFLFPWATIFKDIVATDSIKLFGFIEMLVFVAILVIGYVYAWAKGALEWE
;
A
#
# COMPACT_ATOMS: atom_id res chain seq x y z
N MET A 1 -16.55 16.42 13.73
CA MET A 1 -16.29 15.22 14.57
C MET A 1 -17.44 14.21 14.57
N GLU A 2 -18.64 14.58 14.12
CA GLU A 2 -19.84 13.72 14.15
C GLU A 2 -19.67 12.40 13.37
N ASN A 3 -18.83 12.37 12.33
CA ASN A 3 -18.64 11.19 11.48
C ASN A 3 -17.60 10.17 12.00
N TYR A 4 -16.81 10.49 13.03
CA TYR A 4 -15.80 9.54 13.54
C TYR A 4 -16.43 8.37 14.29
N PHE A 5 -17.55 8.58 14.98
CA PHE A 5 -18.24 7.52 15.70
C PHE A 5 -18.82 6.45 14.74
N PRO A 6 -19.54 6.81 13.65
CA PRO A 6 -19.92 5.86 12.61
C PRO A 6 -18.74 5.10 11.99
N ILE A 7 -17.61 5.78 11.74
CA ILE A 7 -16.41 5.14 11.18
C ILE A 7 -15.83 4.11 12.16
N LEU A 8 -15.74 4.46 13.45
CA LEU A 8 -15.28 3.52 14.48
C LEU A 8 -16.19 2.29 14.55
N MET A 9 -17.51 2.51 14.55
CA MET A 9 -18.49 1.41 14.53
C MET A 9 -18.33 0.52 13.30
N PHE A 10 -18.10 1.11 12.13
CA PHE A 10 -17.87 0.37 10.89
C PHE A 10 -16.62 -0.52 10.99
N VAL A 11 -15.51 0.02 11.51
CA VAL A 11 -14.27 -0.75 11.72
C VAL A 11 -14.51 -1.89 12.72
N LEU A 12 -15.19 -1.64 13.83
CA LEU A 12 -15.48 -2.67 14.85
C LEU A 12 -16.34 -3.80 14.28
N VAL A 13 -17.40 -3.47 13.54
CA VAL A 13 -18.26 -4.46 12.89
C VAL A 13 -17.46 -5.23 11.83
N GLY A 14 -16.66 -4.55 11.01
CA GLY A 14 -15.80 -5.20 10.01
C GLY A 14 -14.81 -6.18 10.62
N VAL A 15 -14.14 -5.80 11.71
CA VAL A 15 -13.25 -6.69 12.46
C VAL A 15 -14.03 -7.85 13.08
N ALA A 16 -15.19 -7.61 13.69
CA ALA A 16 -16.03 -8.67 14.24
C ALA A 16 -16.45 -9.68 13.16
N VAL A 17 -16.86 -9.20 11.98
CA VAL A 17 -17.22 -10.06 10.84
C VAL A 17 -16.02 -10.83 10.29
N GLY A 18 -14.80 -10.27 10.34
CA GLY A 18 -13.59 -10.99 9.95
C GLY A 18 -13.16 -12.06 10.97
N VAL A 19 -13.29 -11.76 12.27
CA VAL A 19 -12.78 -12.62 13.36
C VAL A 19 -13.78 -13.69 13.78
N LEU A 20 -15.08 -13.37 13.88
CA LEU A 20 -16.09 -14.31 14.40
C LEU A 20 -16.19 -15.60 13.59
N PRO A 21 -16.21 -15.61 12.24
CA PRO A 21 -16.23 -16.85 11.47
C PRO A 21 -14.98 -17.71 11.68
N VAL A 22 -13.80 -17.09 11.77
CA VAL A 22 -12.54 -17.79 12.07
C VAL A 22 -12.58 -18.41 13.46
N ALA A 23 -13.05 -17.65 14.47
CA ALA A 23 -13.19 -18.14 15.84
C ALA A 23 -14.23 -19.26 15.95
N MET A 24 -15.38 -19.14 15.26
CA MET A 24 -16.38 -20.21 15.17
C MET A 24 -15.79 -21.45 14.49
N GLY A 25 -15.04 -21.29 13.40
CA GLY A 25 -14.34 -22.40 12.75
C GLY A 25 -13.38 -23.10 13.71
N PHE A 26 -12.58 -22.33 14.45
CA PHE A 26 -11.65 -22.88 15.45
C PHE A 26 -12.36 -23.62 16.60
N LEU A 27 -13.50 -23.10 17.08
CA LEU A 27 -14.24 -23.69 18.21
C LEU A 27 -15.14 -24.86 17.83
N LEU A 28 -15.73 -24.84 16.63
CA LEU A 28 -16.74 -25.81 16.20
C LEU A 28 -16.19 -26.91 15.29
N ALA A 29 -15.06 -26.69 14.60
CA ALA A 29 -14.51 -27.67 13.67
C ALA A 29 -13.89 -28.87 14.41
N PRO A 30 -13.98 -30.09 13.84
CA PRO A 30 -13.26 -31.24 14.35
C PRO A 30 -11.74 -31.01 14.30
N SER A 31 -11.08 -31.01 15.45
CA SER A 31 -9.63 -30.90 15.56
C SER A 31 -8.99 -32.29 15.65
N LYS A 32 -8.37 -32.74 14.56
CA LYS A 32 -7.61 -34.01 14.47
C LYS A 32 -6.25 -33.78 13.81
N PRO A 33 -5.31 -33.13 14.52
CA PRO A 33 -3.97 -32.90 14.01
C PRO A 33 -3.21 -34.22 13.89
N ASP A 34 -2.47 -34.37 12.80
CA ASP A 34 -1.49 -35.45 12.60
C ASP A 34 -0.25 -34.86 11.90
N PRO A 35 0.91 -35.53 11.98
CA PRO A 35 2.17 -35.00 11.44
C PRO A 35 2.10 -34.63 9.95
N GLU A 36 1.36 -35.39 9.15
CA GLU A 36 1.19 -35.15 7.71
C GLU A 36 0.27 -33.97 7.42
N LYS A 37 -0.80 -33.77 8.20
CA LYS A 37 -1.65 -32.56 8.09
C LYS A 37 -0.93 -31.28 8.50
N LEU A 38 0.10 -31.39 9.33
CA LEU A 38 0.88 -30.27 9.85
C LEU A 38 2.17 -30.04 9.05
N SER A 39 2.52 -30.93 8.12
CA SER A 39 3.70 -30.76 7.27
C SER A 39 3.45 -29.70 6.19
N PRO A 40 4.48 -28.93 5.80
CA PRO A 40 4.38 -28.02 4.66
C PRO A 40 4.00 -28.76 3.38
N TYR A 41 3.20 -28.11 2.53
CA TYR A 41 2.82 -28.68 1.25
C TYR A 41 4.01 -28.66 0.28
N GLU A 42 4.57 -29.84 -0.03
CA GLU A 42 5.62 -30.04 -1.04
C GLU A 42 5.31 -31.31 -1.87
N CYS A 43 4.09 -31.42 -2.39
CA CYS A 43 3.62 -32.57 -3.18
C CYS A 43 3.85 -33.95 -2.53
N GLY A 44 3.85 -34.05 -1.20
CA GLY A 44 4.06 -35.29 -0.44
C GLY A 44 5.53 -35.60 -0.12
N PHE A 45 6.44 -34.66 -0.36
CA PHE A 45 7.83 -34.75 0.07
C PHE A 45 8.09 -33.85 1.28
N GLU A 46 9.21 -34.11 1.96
CA GLU A 46 9.73 -33.19 2.96
C GLU A 46 10.29 -31.94 2.27
N ALA A 47 10.15 -30.78 2.92
CA ALA A 47 10.67 -29.53 2.39
C ALA A 47 12.19 -29.64 2.16
N PHE A 48 12.62 -29.51 0.91
CA PHE A 48 13.98 -29.79 0.49
C PHE A 48 14.97 -28.64 0.78
N GLU A 49 14.48 -27.41 0.91
CA GLU A 49 15.30 -26.20 0.97
C GLU A 49 15.06 -25.36 2.23
N ASP A 50 16.07 -24.59 2.63
CA ASP A 50 15.95 -23.56 3.66
C ASP A 50 15.05 -22.42 3.14
N ALA A 51 13.96 -22.15 3.85
CA ALA A 51 13.02 -21.07 3.52
C ALA A 51 13.63 -19.66 3.57
N ARG A 52 14.88 -19.51 4.02
CA ARG A 52 15.60 -18.23 4.16
C ARG A 52 16.41 -17.86 2.91
N MET A 53 15.81 -17.98 1.73
CA MET A 53 16.43 -17.50 0.50
C MET A 53 16.36 -15.96 0.40
N LYS A 54 17.35 -15.37 -0.29
CA LYS A 54 17.31 -13.94 -0.59
C LYS A 54 16.23 -13.70 -1.65
N PHE A 55 15.25 -12.89 -1.30
CA PHE A 55 14.28 -12.39 -2.25
C PHE A 55 14.94 -11.40 -3.20
N ASP A 56 14.37 -11.30 -4.39
CA ASP A 56 14.85 -10.41 -5.42
C ASP A 56 14.77 -8.93 -4.98
N VAL A 57 15.80 -8.14 -5.30
CA VAL A 57 15.86 -6.70 -4.96
C VAL A 57 14.75 -5.91 -5.66
N ARG A 58 14.16 -6.44 -6.74
CA ARG A 58 13.03 -5.84 -7.47
C ARG A 58 11.85 -5.47 -6.56
N TYR A 59 11.52 -6.32 -5.58
CA TYR A 59 10.44 -6.00 -4.62
C TYR A 59 10.74 -4.75 -3.79
N TYR A 60 12.00 -4.56 -3.42
CA TYR A 60 12.45 -3.39 -2.66
C TYR A 60 12.42 -2.11 -3.52
N LEU A 61 12.83 -2.19 -4.79
CA LEU A 61 12.78 -1.05 -5.71
C LEU A 61 11.34 -0.57 -5.93
N ILE A 62 10.40 -1.50 -6.12
CA ILE A 62 8.96 -1.18 -6.26
C ILE A 62 8.42 -0.55 -4.97
N ALA A 63 8.79 -1.08 -3.79
CA ALA A 63 8.33 -0.54 -2.52
C ALA A 63 8.82 0.91 -2.29
N ILE A 64 10.08 1.21 -2.59
CA ILE A 64 10.59 2.59 -2.50
C ILE A 64 9.86 3.51 -3.46
N LEU A 65 9.65 3.07 -4.70
CA LEU A 65 8.95 3.87 -5.69
C LEU A 65 7.51 4.16 -5.25
N PHE A 66 6.83 3.17 -4.69
CA PHE A 66 5.51 3.34 -4.10
C PHE A 66 5.50 4.37 -2.97
N ILE A 67 6.47 4.32 -2.05
CA ILE A 67 6.59 5.30 -0.96
C ILE A 67 6.79 6.72 -1.51
N LEU A 68 7.61 6.88 -2.54
CA LEU A 68 7.83 8.18 -3.18
C LEU A 68 6.55 8.74 -3.81
N PHE A 69 5.78 7.88 -4.50
CA PHE A 69 4.48 8.28 -5.07
C PHE A 69 3.41 8.56 -4.01
N ASP A 70 3.38 7.80 -2.92
CA ASP A 70 2.46 8.06 -1.82
C ASP A 70 2.75 9.42 -1.17
N LEU A 71 4.03 9.75 -0.99
CA LEU A 71 4.46 11.07 -0.55
C LEU A 71 4.08 12.19 -1.52
N GLU A 72 4.22 11.97 -2.83
CA GLU A 72 3.77 12.93 -3.86
C GLU A 72 2.29 13.27 -3.67
N ILE A 73 1.45 12.25 -3.52
CA ILE A 73 0.01 12.41 -3.34
C ILE A 73 -0.31 13.12 -2.02
N ALA A 74 0.42 12.83 -0.95
CA ALA A 74 0.29 13.53 0.33
C ALA A 74 0.54 15.05 0.22
N PHE A 75 1.40 15.50 -0.70
CA PHE A 75 1.61 16.93 -1.00
C PHE A 75 0.60 17.50 -2.01
N LEU A 76 0.16 16.71 -2.98
CA LEU A 76 -0.85 17.14 -3.97
C LEU A 76 -2.23 17.37 -3.35
N PHE A 77 -2.63 16.55 -2.38
CA PHE A 77 -3.96 16.65 -1.77
C PHE A 77 -4.25 18.01 -1.11
N PRO A 78 -3.40 18.52 -0.19
CA PRO A 78 -3.61 19.83 0.41
C PRO A 78 -3.74 20.93 -0.64
N TRP A 79 -2.84 20.96 -1.64
CA TRP A 79 -2.92 21.93 -2.73
C TRP A 79 -4.23 21.82 -3.52
N ALA A 80 -4.66 20.60 -3.87
CA ALA A 80 -5.89 20.37 -4.62
C ALA A 80 -7.14 20.81 -3.84
N THR A 81 -7.16 20.58 -2.52
CA THR A 81 -8.29 20.98 -1.67
C THR A 81 -8.48 22.48 -1.54
N ILE A 82 -7.40 23.27 -1.59
CA ILE A 82 -7.45 24.74 -1.49
C ILE A 82 -7.28 25.44 -2.86
N PHE A 83 -7.26 24.68 -3.96
CA PHE A 83 -6.96 25.21 -5.29
C PHE A 83 -7.87 26.40 -5.68
N LYS A 84 -9.16 26.33 -5.32
CA LYS A 84 -10.10 27.44 -5.56
C LYS A 84 -9.69 28.73 -4.85
N ASP A 85 -9.21 28.63 -3.62
CA ASP A 85 -8.77 29.77 -2.81
C ASP A 85 -7.46 30.36 -3.35
N ILE A 86 -6.54 29.50 -3.83
CA ILE A 86 -5.32 29.91 -4.54
C ILE A 86 -5.68 30.70 -5.79
N VAL A 87 -6.61 30.19 -6.62
CA VAL A 87 -7.01 30.84 -7.88
C VAL A 87 -7.77 32.15 -7.64
N ALA A 88 -8.48 32.26 -6.53
CA ALA A 88 -9.20 33.48 -6.14
C ALA A 88 -8.29 34.58 -5.58
N THR A 89 -7.06 34.26 -5.18
CA THR A 89 -6.13 35.20 -4.54
C THR A 89 -5.04 35.65 -5.53
N ASP A 90 -5.14 36.88 -6.04
CA ASP A 90 -4.25 37.38 -7.11
C ASP A 90 -2.75 37.31 -6.78
N SER A 91 -2.37 37.48 -5.50
CA SER A 91 -0.96 37.46 -5.07
C SER A 91 -0.31 36.08 -5.12
N ILE A 92 -1.07 34.99 -4.99
CA ILE A 92 -0.54 33.61 -4.93
C ILE A 92 -1.00 32.74 -6.10
N LYS A 93 -1.97 33.19 -6.91
CA LYS A 93 -2.55 32.45 -8.03
C LYS A 93 -1.52 31.85 -8.98
N LEU A 94 -0.64 32.70 -9.51
CA LEU A 94 0.36 32.26 -10.49
C LEU A 94 1.45 31.43 -9.84
N PHE A 95 1.92 31.85 -8.66
CA PHE A 95 2.95 31.18 -7.89
C PHE A 95 2.53 29.77 -7.47
N GLY A 96 1.38 29.62 -6.82
CA GLY A 96 0.89 28.33 -6.35
C GLY A 96 0.53 27.34 -7.47
N PHE A 97 0.22 27.83 -8.67
CA PHE A 97 0.03 26.98 -9.84
C PHE A 97 1.36 26.51 -10.44
N ILE A 98 2.30 27.44 -10.67
CA ILE A 98 3.60 27.13 -11.26
C ILE A 98 4.41 26.22 -10.33
N GLU A 99 4.43 26.50 -9.03
CA GLU A 99 5.18 25.70 -8.07
C GLU A 99 4.76 24.24 -8.08
N MET A 100 3.45 23.97 -8.17
CA MET A 100 2.95 22.59 -8.27
C MET A 100 3.23 21.93 -9.61
N LEU A 101 3.21 22.69 -10.70
CA LEU A 101 3.66 22.15 -12.00
C LEU A 101 5.13 21.77 -11.95
N VAL A 102 5.99 22.59 -11.33
CA VAL A 102 7.41 22.29 -11.14
C VAL A 102 7.60 21.06 -10.25
N PHE A 103 6.86 20.98 -9.13
CA PHE A 103 6.89 19.83 -8.23
C PHE A 103 6.56 18.52 -8.95
N VAL A 104 5.44 18.48 -9.69
CA VAL A 104 5.03 17.30 -10.48
C VAL A 104 6.05 17.00 -11.57
N ALA A 105 6.58 18.02 -12.26
CA ALA A 105 7.56 17.81 -13.32
C ALA A 105 8.85 17.16 -12.80
N ILE A 106 9.37 17.58 -11.64
CA ILE A 106 10.57 16.98 -11.03
C ILE A 106 10.34 15.50 -10.73
N LEU A 107 9.18 15.15 -10.19
CA LEU A 107 8.84 13.77 -9.82
C LEU A 107 8.60 12.90 -11.06
N VAL A 108 7.93 13.42 -12.08
CA VAL A 108 7.75 12.75 -13.38
C VAL A 108 9.10 12.46 -14.03
N ILE A 109 10.04 13.41 -13.98
CA ILE A 109 11.41 13.19 -14.47
C ILE A 109 12.09 12.05 -13.70
N GLY A 110 11.98 12.04 -12.37
CA GLY A 110 12.51 10.97 -11.53
C GLY A 110 11.91 9.61 -11.85
N TYR A 111 10.59 9.56 -12.09
CA TYR A 111 9.88 8.34 -12.50
C TYR A 111 10.34 7.85 -13.87
N VAL A 112 10.40 8.73 -14.87
CA VAL A 112 10.87 8.39 -16.22
C VAL A 112 12.31 7.89 -16.18
N TYR A 113 13.17 8.47 -15.34
CA TYR A 113 14.52 7.97 -15.12
C TYR A 113 14.53 6.55 -14.53
N ALA A 114 13.73 6.30 -13.49
CA ALA A 114 13.62 4.98 -12.87
C ALA A 114 13.13 3.92 -13.89
N TRP A 115 12.16 4.29 -14.72
CA TRP A 115 11.66 3.44 -15.79
C TRP A 115 12.74 3.17 -16.84
N ALA A 116 13.43 4.20 -17.33
CA ALA A 116 14.52 4.07 -18.30
C ALA A 116 15.70 3.24 -17.78
N LYS A 117 15.84 3.09 -16.46
CA LYS A 117 16.84 2.23 -15.80
C LYS A 117 16.36 0.81 -15.54
N GLY A 118 15.16 0.43 -15.99
CA GLY A 118 14.61 -0.91 -15.81
C GLY A 118 14.19 -1.21 -14.37
N ALA A 119 14.04 -0.20 -13.50
CA ALA A 119 13.61 -0.42 -12.11
C ALA A 119 12.18 -0.98 -12.00
N LEU A 120 11.42 -0.91 -13.09
CA LEU A 120 10.04 -1.38 -13.24
C LEU A 120 9.94 -2.67 -14.09
N GLU A 121 11.04 -3.17 -14.63
CA GLU A 121 11.02 -4.35 -15.48
C GLU A 121 10.90 -5.63 -14.63
N TRP A 122 10.11 -6.58 -15.13
CA TRP A 122 9.70 -7.78 -14.39
C TRP A 122 10.00 -9.09 -15.14
N GLU A 123 10.90 -9.01 -16.12
CA GLU A 123 11.44 -10.18 -16.84
C GLU A 123 12.71 -10.72 -16.16
#